data_AF-A0A1S3Q863-F1
#
_entry.id   AF-A0A1S3Q863-F1
#
_cell.length_a   1.000
_cell.length_b   1.000
_cell.length_c   1.000
_cell.angle_alpha   90.00
_cell.angle_beta   90.00
_cell.angle_gamma   90.00
#
_symmetry.space_group_name_H-M   'P 1'
#
loop_
_entity.id
_entity.type
_entity.pdbx_description
1 polymer ?
#
loop_
_entity_poly.entity_id
_entity_poly.type
_entity_poly.pdbx_seq_one_letter_code
_entity_poly.pdbx_strand_id
1 'polypeptide(L)'
;MQTTQYVLSKSTTHLTPDRWVLFLWDVLNVWLIGMFIYLIHNLRRREAYTWMYTTPAVLPYGFYLSWIVNSILNMAWLFLYDKDFCVCHRKMVPTLLITALQAISNCVIIMFSCCGLVVYGAWLHKYHNNDLWLIRILVQNGVALYATWWAVATFLHLTVVLDHQTPIPKTDAAIMVLVLLQLGLIGWFVIENWYLDKHVRYILTVYPVVILVLAASVANPATPGTHIDIMSAVILAITSVIFIVRIIMVLWKHKNKPLYGEEELRSPVDIARTQKLIFM
;
A
#
# COMPACT_ATOMS: atom_id res chain seq x y z
N MET A 1 4.01 33.76 -0.42
CA MET A 1 3.38 32.42 -0.38
C MET A 1 2.59 32.20 -1.68
N GLN A 2 3.28 31.79 -2.74
CA GLN A 2 2.69 31.39 -4.02
C GLN A 2 3.20 29.96 -4.30
N THR A 3 2.69 28.96 -3.57
CA THR A 3 3.46 27.70 -3.40
C THR A 3 2.74 26.39 -3.76
N THR A 4 1.56 26.42 -4.37
CA THR A 4 0.94 25.17 -4.91
C THR A 4 -0.12 25.46 -5.96
N GLN A 5 -0.80 26.61 -5.83
CA GLN A 5 -1.90 27.05 -6.72
C GLN A 5 -1.48 27.23 -8.18
N TYR A 6 -0.26 27.70 -8.47
CA TYR A 6 0.20 28.00 -9.84
C TYR A 6 0.74 26.77 -10.59
N VAL A 7 1.21 25.75 -9.86
CA VAL A 7 1.77 24.52 -10.46
C VAL A 7 0.65 23.55 -10.86
N LEU A 8 -0.44 23.50 -10.07
CA LEU A 8 -1.63 22.69 -10.40
C LEU A 8 -2.42 23.25 -11.59
N SER A 9 -2.53 24.57 -11.76
CA SER A 9 -3.29 25.16 -12.87
C SER A 9 -2.66 24.94 -14.25
N LYS A 10 -1.35 24.64 -14.31
CA LYS A 10 -0.61 24.44 -15.55
C LYS A 10 -0.47 22.97 -15.97
N SER A 11 -0.92 22.04 -15.11
CA SER A 11 -0.74 20.60 -15.27
C SER A 11 -2.06 19.83 -15.02
N THR A 12 -3.19 20.39 -15.48
CA THR A 12 -4.49 19.72 -15.38
C THR A 12 -4.57 18.63 -16.44
N THR A 13 -4.18 17.41 -16.08
CA THR A 13 -4.58 16.21 -16.80
C THR A 13 -6.02 15.88 -16.41
N HIS A 14 -6.80 15.31 -17.31
CA HIS A 14 -8.22 14.98 -17.03
C HIS A 14 -8.42 13.98 -15.87
N LEU A 15 -7.36 13.32 -15.40
CA LEU A 15 -7.41 12.34 -14.31
C LEU A 15 -6.96 12.92 -12.95
N THR A 16 -6.58 14.19 -12.88
CA THR A 16 -6.05 14.78 -11.64
C THR A 16 -7.13 14.78 -10.55
N PRO A 17 -6.94 14.07 -9.43
CA PRO A 17 -7.90 14.04 -8.35
C PRO A 17 -8.05 15.41 -7.69
N ASP A 18 -9.24 15.68 -7.14
CA ASP A 18 -9.49 16.91 -6.40
C ASP A 18 -8.58 17.05 -5.17
N ARG A 19 -8.34 18.29 -4.75
CA ARG A 19 -7.35 18.68 -3.74
C ARG A 19 -7.59 18.04 -2.38
N TRP A 20 -8.82 17.67 -2.05
CA TRP A 20 -9.11 17.01 -0.77
C TRP A 20 -8.43 15.64 -0.64
N VAL A 21 -8.04 15.00 -1.76
CA VAL A 21 -7.29 13.73 -1.74
C VAL A 21 -5.94 13.86 -1.01
N LEU A 22 -5.42 15.08 -0.86
CA LEU A 22 -4.20 15.35 -0.09
C LEU A 22 -4.33 14.91 1.38
N PHE A 23 -5.54 14.76 1.91
CA PHE A 23 -5.80 14.16 3.21
C PHE A 23 -5.21 12.75 3.36
N LEU A 24 -5.03 12.00 2.27
CA LEU A 24 -4.36 10.69 2.31
C LEU A 24 -2.94 10.78 2.85
N TRP A 25 -2.23 11.89 2.61
CA TRP A 25 -0.90 12.10 3.19
C TRP A 25 -0.96 12.23 4.71
N ASP A 26 -1.95 12.92 5.26
CA ASP A 26 -2.12 13.04 6.71
C ASP A 26 -2.42 11.68 7.33
N VAL A 27 -3.32 10.90 6.71
CA VAL A 27 -3.63 9.52 7.14
C VAL A 27 -2.38 8.64 7.12
N LEU A 28 -1.59 8.71 6.04
CA LEU A 28 -0.32 7.99 5.90
C LEU A 28 0.68 8.36 7.00
N ASN A 29 0.83 9.65 7.26
CA ASN A 29 1.75 10.15 8.29
C ASN A 29 1.33 9.67 9.69
N VAL A 30 0.03 9.73 10.02
CA VAL A 30 -0.49 9.22 11.29
C VAL A 30 -0.20 7.72 11.45
N TRP A 31 -0.43 6.94 10.40
CA TRP A 31 -0.16 5.50 10.41
C TRP A 31 1.33 5.19 10.59
N LEU A 32 2.18 5.95 9.89
CA LEU A 32 3.63 5.82 9.96
C LEU A 32 4.17 6.17 11.35
N ILE A 33 3.70 7.27 11.95
CA ILE A 33 4.03 7.66 13.33
C ILE A 33 3.62 6.55 14.29
N GLY A 34 2.38 6.04 14.15
CA GLY A 34 1.90 4.93 14.96
C GLY A 34 2.80 3.69 14.82
N MET A 35 3.18 3.30 13.60
CA MET A 35 4.09 2.19 13.36
C MET A 35 5.43 2.38 14.08
N PHE A 36 6.04 3.56 13.98
CA PHE A 36 7.30 3.84 14.67
C PHE A 36 7.16 3.84 16.20
N ILE A 37 6.08 4.40 16.75
CA ILE A 37 5.80 4.34 18.19
C ILE A 37 5.71 2.89 18.65
N TYR A 38 5.00 2.04 17.90
CA TYR A 38 4.92 0.61 18.18
C TYR A 38 6.28 -0.08 18.12
N LEU A 39 7.10 0.18 17.09
CA LEU A 39 8.44 -0.39 16.97
C LEU A 39 9.34 0.04 18.16
N ILE A 40 9.33 1.31 18.53
CA ILE A 40 10.09 1.84 19.67
C ILE A 40 9.60 1.23 20.99
N HIS A 41 8.29 1.06 21.15
CA HIS A 41 7.71 0.44 22.34
C HIS A 41 8.16 -1.02 22.47
N ASN A 42 8.19 -1.78 21.37
CA ASN A 42 8.69 -3.17 21.36
C ASN A 42 10.18 -3.28 21.69
N LEU A 43 11.01 -2.29 21.33
CA LEU A 43 12.43 -2.28 21.72
C LEU A 43 12.63 -2.23 23.24
N ARG A 44 11.68 -1.62 23.97
CA ARG A 44 11.76 -1.49 25.44
C ARG A 44 11.13 -2.68 26.17
N ARG A 45 10.38 -3.55 25.48
CA ARG A 45 9.63 -4.65 26.09
C ARG A 45 10.54 -5.88 26.29
N ARG A 46 10.59 -6.37 27.52
CA ARG A 46 11.33 -7.59 27.91
C ARG A 46 10.36 -8.76 28.06
N GLU A 47 10.74 -9.92 27.52
CA GLU A 47 10.16 -11.21 27.87
C GLU A 47 10.98 -11.88 28.99
N ALA A 48 10.41 -12.89 29.64
CA ALA A 48 10.95 -13.49 30.86
C ALA A 48 12.42 -13.98 30.76
N TYR A 49 12.90 -14.32 29.56
CA TYR A 49 14.25 -14.85 29.34
C TYR A 49 15.10 -14.04 28.34
N THR A 50 14.51 -13.14 27.54
CA THR A 50 15.19 -12.41 26.46
C THR A 50 14.44 -11.15 26.05
N TRP A 51 15.08 -10.27 25.28
CA TRP A 51 14.41 -9.10 24.72
C TRP A 51 13.48 -9.49 23.57
N MET A 52 12.31 -8.84 23.48
CA MET A 52 11.31 -9.16 22.46
C MET A 52 11.83 -8.93 21.02
N TYR A 53 12.86 -8.09 20.84
CA TYR A 53 13.53 -7.89 19.55
C TYR A 53 14.52 -9.01 19.19
N THR A 54 14.96 -9.86 20.13
CA THR A 54 15.86 -11.00 19.85
C THR A 54 15.11 -12.30 19.68
N THR A 55 14.06 -12.53 20.48
CA THR A 55 13.19 -13.70 20.38
C THR A 55 11.79 -13.37 20.93
N PRO A 56 10.72 -13.39 20.12
CA PRO A 56 10.64 -13.69 18.69
C PRO A 56 10.84 -12.45 17.79
N ALA A 57 11.70 -12.56 16.77
CA ALA A 57 11.88 -11.54 15.75
C ALA A 57 10.73 -11.58 14.72
N VAL A 58 9.53 -11.17 15.14
CA VAL A 58 8.30 -11.19 14.30
C VAL A 58 8.46 -10.35 13.03
N LEU A 59 9.24 -9.27 13.11
CA LEU A 59 9.68 -8.49 11.96
C LEU A 59 11.15 -8.85 11.66
N PRO A 60 11.44 -9.52 10.52
CA PRO A 60 12.79 -9.96 10.18
C PRO A 60 13.71 -8.80 9.81
N TYR A 61 15.03 -9.01 9.82
CA TYR A 61 16.01 -7.98 9.41
C TYR A 61 15.74 -7.42 8.00
N GLY A 62 15.28 -8.27 7.08
CA GLY A 62 14.87 -7.87 5.74
C GLY A 62 13.78 -6.79 5.73
N PHE A 63 12.84 -6.80 6.69
CA PHE A 63 11.82 -5.76 6.82
C PHE A 63 12.44 -4.39 7.04
N TYR A 64 13.39 -4.28 7.98
CA TYR A 64 14.05 -3.01 8.30
C TYR A 64 14.96 -2.55 7.17
N LEU A 65 15.69 -3.46 6.52
CA LEU A 65 16.52 -3.12 5.38
C LEU A 65 15.69 -2.59 4.20
N SER A 66 14.57 -3.25 3.89
CA SER A 66 13.64 -2.77 2.87
C SER A 66 13.01 -1.43 3.24
N TRP A 67 12.74 -1.18 4.52
CA TRP A 67 12.26 0.12 4.99
C TRP A 67 13.28 1.26 4.75
N ILE A 68 14.57 0.99 4.98
CA ILE A 68 15.65 1.97 4.72
C ILE A 68 15.73 2.28 3.22
N VAL A 69 15.71 1.25 2.37
CA VAL A 69 15.71 1.43 0.90
C VAL A 69 14.50 2.25 0.46
N ASN A 70 13.31 1.94 0.98
CA ASN A 70 12.08 2.68 0.70
C ASN A 70 12.16 4.15 1.16
N SER A 71 12.82 4.44 2.27
CA SER A 71 13.05 5.82 2.74
C SER A 71 13.99 6.60 1.83
N ILE A 72 15.06 5.96 1.32
CA ILE A 72 15.98 6.57 0.35
C ILE A 72 15.27 6.87 -0.97
N LEU A 73 14.46 5.93 -1.46
CA LEU A 73 13.65 6.12 -2.66
C LEU A 73 12.64 7.27 -2.49
N ASN A 74 12.03 7.41 -1.31
CA ASN A 74 11.15 8.55 -1.00
C ASN A 74 11.91 9.89 -1.07
N MET A 75 13.11 9.96 -0.48
CA MET A 75 13.95 11.16 -0.58
C MET A 75 14.30 11.47 -2.03
N ALA A 76 14.67 10.47 -2.83
CA ALA A 76 14.96 10.64 -4.25
C ALA A 76 13.74 11.14 -5.04
N TRP A 77 12.54 10.66 -4.74
CA TRP A 77 11.30 11.16 -5.35
C TRP A 77 11.07 12.64 -5.04
N LEU A 78 11.30 13.10 -3.81
CA LEU A 78 11.16 14.51 -3.44
C LEU A 78 12.06 15.43 -4.26
N PHE A 79 13.28 15.00 -4.61
CA PHE A 79 14.17 15.77 -5.49
C PHE A 79 13.72 15.78 -6.95
N LEU A 80 13.07 14.71 -7.41
CA LEU A 80 12.56 14.60 -8.78
C LEU A 80 11.25 15.38 -8.98
N TYR A 81 10.39 15.43 -7.95
CA TYR A 81 9.11 16.12 -7.92
C TYR A 81 9.24 17.62 -7.60
N ASP A 82 10.28 18.28 -8.12
CA ASP A 82 10.42 19.74 -7.98
C ASP A 82 9.46 20.49 -8.93
N LYS A 83 9.23 21.79 -8.68
CA LYS A 83 8.21 22.64 -9.35
C LYS A 83 8.26 22.62 -10.89
N ASP A 84 9.38 22.24 -11.47
CA ASP A 84 9.60 22.13 -12.92
C ASP A 84 9.30 20.74 -13.49
N PHE A 85 8.69 19.82 -12.73
CA PHE A 85 8.42 18.44 -13.17
C PHE A 85 7.69 18.37 -14.51
N CYS A 86 6.60 19.13 -14.68
CA CYS A 86 5.82 19.14 -15.92
C CYS A 86 6.51 19.92 -17.07
N VAL A 87 7.48 20.79 -16.76
CA VAL A 87 8.21 21.58 -17.75
C VAL A 87 9.41 20.79 -18.28
N CYS A 88 10.05 19.97 -17.44
CA CYS A 88 11.22 19.22 -17.79
C CYS A 88 10.85 17.82 -18.30
N HIS A 89 10.73 17.66 -19.61
CA HIS A 89 10.49 16.37 -20.26
C HIS A 89 11.46 15.25 -19.81
N ARG A 90 12.70 15.61 -19.44
CA ARG A 90 13.72 14.66 -18.94
C ARG A 90 13.41 14.07 -17.56
N LYS A 91 12.57 14.74 -16.75
CA LYS A 91 12.22 14.30 -15.38
C LYS A 91 10.98 13.40 -15.32
N MET A 92 10.14 13.37 -16.36
CA MET A 92 8.87 12.62 -16.38
C MET A 92 9.07 11.10 -16.19
N VAL A 93 9.94 10.49 -17.00
CA VAL A 93 10.22 9.04 -16.94
C VAL A 93 10.93 8.64 -15.64
N PRO A 94 11.98 9.35 -15.16
CA PRO A 94 12.58 9.05 -13.86
C PRO A 94 11.58 9.06 -12.69
N THR A 95 10.62 9.99 -12.67
CA THR A 95 9.59 10.03 -11.63
C THR A 95 8.62 8.86 -11.73
N LEU A 96 8.25 8.44 -12.94
CA LEU A 96 7.46 7.21 -13.14
C LEU A 96 8.21 5.99 -12.58
N LEU A 97 9.50 5.86 -12.89
CA LEU A 97 10.32 4.73 -12.42
C LEU A 97 10.50 4.74 -10.89
N ILE A 98 10.79 5.89 -10.27
CA ILE A 98 10.97 5.95 -8.82
C ILE A 98 9.66 5.64 -8.08
N THR A 99 8.51 6.10 -8.58
CA THR A 99 7.20 5.78 -7.97
C THR A 99 6.88 4.29 -8.10
N ALA A 100 7.20 3.66 -9.24
CA ALA A 100 7.03 2.23 -9.42
C ALA A 100 7.94 1.42 -8.48
N LEU A 101 9.21 1.80 -8.36
CA LEU A 101 10.14 1.20 -7.39
C LEU A 101 9.65 1.37 -5.94
N GLN A 102 8.98 2.47 -5.64
CA GLN A 102 8.40 2.72 -4.33
C GLN A 102 7.21 1.81 -4.03
N ALA A 103 6.33 1.55 -5.02
CA ALA A 103 5.28 0.55 -4.89
C ALA A 103 5.86 -0.86 -4.68
N ILE A 104 6.87 -1.25 -5.47
CA ILE A 104 7.51 -2.57 -5.39
C ILE A 104 8.21 -2.77 -4.04
N SER A 105 8.99 -1.79 -3.58
CA SER A 105 9.68 -1.89 -2.28
C SER A 105 8.71 -2.02 -1.11
N ASN A 106 7.55 -1.33 -1.16
CA ASN A 106 6.50 -1.51 -0.16
C ASN A 106 5.88 -2.91 -0.21
N CYS A 107 5.68 -3.51 -1.39
CA CYS A 107 5.25 -4.91 -1.50
C CYS A 107 6.25 -5.88 -0.85
N VAL A 108 7.55 -5.63 -1.00
CA VAL A 108 8.60 -6.43 -0.34
C VAL A 108 8.53 -6.31 1.18
N ILE A 109 8.30 -5.10 1.71
CA ILE A 109 8.11 -4.85 3.15
C ILE A 109 6.90 -5.65 3.68
N ILE A 110 5.78 -5.62 2.96
CA ILE A 110 4.57 -6.38 3.31
C ILE A 110 4.86 -7.88 3.30
N MET A 111 5.57 -8.38 2.29
CA MET A 111 5.95 -9.79 2.18
C MET A 111 6.74 -10.24 3.41
N PHE A 112 7.79 -9.51 3.80
CA PHE A 112 8.57 -9.83 5.00
C PHE A 112 7.71 -9.84 6.27
N SER A 113 6.81 -8.87 6.42
CA SER A 113 5.88 -8.80 7.56
C SER A 113 4.92 -9.99 7.57
N CYS A 114 4.36 -10.36 6.41
CA CYS A 114 3.42 -11.48 6.30
C CYS A 114 4.09 -12.83 6.58
N CYS A 115 5.30 -13.05 6.04
CA CYS A 115 6.03 -14.28 6.30
C CYS A 115 6.42 -14.41 7.78
N GLY A 116 6.86 -13.32 8.41
CA GLY A 116 7.10 -13.30 9.85
C GLY A 116 5.85 -13.67 10.66
N LEU A 117 4.68 -13.17 10.26
CA LEU A 117 3.41 -13.46 10.93
C LEU A 117 2.89 -14.89 10.69
N VAL A 118 3.24 -15.53 9.57
CA VAL A 118 2.93 -16.96 9.37
C VAL A 118 3.76 -17.83 10.31
N VAL A 119 5.01 -17.45 10.54
CA VAL A 119 5.97 -18.20 11.36
C VAL A 119 5.66 -18.06 12.86
N TYR A 120 5.37 -16.83 13.33
CA TYR A 120 5.12 -16.55 14.75
C TYR A 120 3.64 -16.40 15.12
N GLY A 121 2.74 -16.44 14.14
CA GLY A 121 1.34 -16.07 14.33
C GLY A 121 0.58 -16.91 15.33
N ALA A 122 0.80 -18.22 15.38
CA ALA A 122 0.14 -19.11 16.34
C ALA A 122 0.58 -18.80 17.78
N TRP A 123 1.88 -18.56 17.99
CA TRP A 123 2.42 -18.16 19.29
C TRP A 123 1.85 -16.79 19.71
N LEU A 124 1.84 -15.83 18.79
CA LEU A 124 1.32 -14.49 19.02
C LEU A 124 -0.19 -14.53 19.34
N HIS A 125 -0.96 -15.39 18.67
CA HIS A 125 -2.39 -15.53 18.95
C HIS A 125 -2.66 -16.07 20.36
N LYS A 126 -1.87 -17.03 20.83
CA LYS A 126 -2.04 -17.65 22.16
C LYS A 126 -1.58 -16.76 23.30
N TYR A 127 -0.42 -16.13 23.18
CA TYR A 127 0.22 -15.41 24.29
C TYR A 127 0.07 -13.88 24.19
N HIS A 128 -0.01 -13.33 22.97
CA HIS A 128 0.07 -11.88 22.70
C HIS A 128 -0.94 -11.43 21.62
N ASN A 129 -2.22 -11.78 21.78
CA ASN A 129 -3.23 -11.54 20.74
C ASN A 129 -3.37 -10.04 20.38
N ASN A 130 -3.14 -9.14 21.35
CA ASN A 130 -3.15 -7.70 21.09
C ASN A 130 -2.00 -7.29 20.15
N ASP A 131 -0.81 -7.86 20.31
CA ASP A 131 0.35 -7.57 19.45
C ASP A 131 0.13 -8.10 18.03
N LEU A 132 -0.54 -9.25 17.90
CA LEU A 132 -0.97 -9.79 16.61
C LEU A 132 -1.88 -8.81 15.84
N TRP A 133 -2.88 -8.25 16.51
CA TRP A 133 -3.77 -7.27 15.90
C TRP A 133 -3.07 -5.93 15.62
N LEU A 134 -2.18 -5.47 16.51
CA LEU A 134 -1.36 -4.28 16.26
C LEU A 134 -0.49 -4.45 15.02
N ILE A 135 0.16 -5.59 14.81
CA ILE A 135 0.97 -5.82 13.59
C ILE A 135 0.08 -5.81 12.34
N ARG A 136 -1.10 -6.45 12.39
CA ARG A 136 -2.02 -6.49 11.23
C ARG A 136 -2.55 -5.11 10.88
N ILE A 137 -3.04 -4.36 11.87
CA ILE A 137 -3.65 -3.04 11.66
C ILE A 137 -2.56 -2.01 11.37
N LEU A 138 -1.55 -1.92 12.23
CA LEU A 138 -0.61 -0.81 12.18
C LEU A 138 0.50 -1.03 11.16
N VAL A 139 1.06 -2.25 11.08
CA VAL A 139 2.16 -2.54 10.15
C VAL A 139 1.60 -2.96 8.79
N GLN A 140 0.91 -4.10 8.69
CA GLN A 140 0.52 -4.65 7.37
C GLN A 140 -0.45 -3.75 6.62
N ASN A 141 -1.54 -3.30 7.26
CA ASN A 141 -2.49 -2.38 6.62
C ASN A 141 -1.89 -0.99 6.38
N GLY A 142 -0.99 -0.52 7.25
CA GLY A 142 -0.29 0.75 7.05
C GLY A 142 0.60 0.75 5.82
N VAL A 143 1.46 -0.27 5.71
CA VAL A 143 2.33 -0.44 4.54
C VAL A 143 1.53 -0.75 3.29
N ALA A 144 0.42 -1.49 3.38
CA ALA A 144 -0.47 -1.73 2.23
C ALA A 144 -1.16 -0.44 1.74
N LEU A 145 -1.55 0.44 2.66
CA LEU A 145 -2.08 1.77 2.33
C LEU A 145 -1.03 2.56 1.55
N TYR A 146 0.22 2.57 2.04
CA TYR A 146 1.34 3.25 1.39
C TYR A 146 1.71 2.64 0.04
N ALA A 147 1.76 1.31 -0.07
CA ALA A 147 2.00 0.60 -1.32
C ALA A 147 0.96 0.96 -2.39
N THR A 148 -0.32 0.99 -1.97
CA THR A 148 -1.43 1.30 -2.88
C THR A 148 -1.40 2.74 -3.34
N TRP A 149 -1.10 3.68 -2.44
CA TRP A 149 -0.91 5.08 -2.80
C TRP A 149 0.18 5.25 -3.86
N TRP A 150 1.34 4.61 -3.67
CA TRP A 150 2.42 4.67 -4.67
C TRP A 150 2.05 3.99 -5.98
N ALA A 151 1.34 2.86 -5.95
CA ALA A 151 0.84 2.23 -7.17
C ALA A 151 -0.09 3.16 -7.95
N VAL A 152 -1.03 3.83 -7.27
CA VAL A 152 -1.90 4.83 -7.87
C VAL A 152 -1.10 6.03 -8.40
N ALA A 153 -0.11 6.52 -7.65
CA ALA A 153 0.78 7.59 -8.10
C ALA A 153 1.56 7.19 -9.37
N THR A 154 2.01 5.94 -9.49
CA THR A 154 2.63 5.41 -10.70
C THR A 154 1.67 5.47 -11.89
N PHE A 155 0.40 5.08 -11.72
CA PHE A 155 -0.62 5.20 -12.78
C PHE A 155 -0.89 6.67 -13.18
N LEU A 156 -0.92 7.59 -12.20
CA LEU A 156 -1.05 9.02 -12.47
C LEU A 156 0.15 9.56 -13.27
N HIS A 157 1.36 9.23 -12.86
CA HIS A 157 2.58 9.60 -13.59
C HIS A 157 2.66 8.96 -14.98
N LEU A 158 2.17 7.73 -15.13
CA LEU A 158 2.05 7.08 -16.43
C LEU A 158 1.11 7.85 -17.35
N THR A 159 -0.02 8.33 -16.84
CA THR A 159 -0.95 9.19 -17.60
C THR A 159 -0.26 10.45 -18.10
N VAL A 160 0.53 11.11 -17.25
CA VAL A 160 1.29 12.32 -17.62
C VAL A 160 2.32 12.02 -18.71
N VAL A 161 3.06 10.91 -18.59
CA VAL A 161 4.04 10.48 -19.60
C VAL A 161 3.36 10.21 -20.94
N LEU A 162 2.23 9.48 -20.94
CA LEU A 162 1.49 9.20 -22.17
C LEU A 162 0.96 10.48 -22.82
N ASP A 163 0.41 11.41 -22.03
CA ASP A 163 -0.12 12.69 -22.52
C ASP A 163 0.95 13.59 -23.16
N HIS A 164 2.19 13.56 -22.67
CA HIS A 164 3.25 14.48 -23.12
C HIS A 164 4.27 13.87 -24.07
N GLN A 165 4.48 12.55 -24.04
CA GLN A 165 5.54 11.88 -24.80
C GLN A 165 5.03 11.02 -25.95
N THR A 166 3.71 10.83 -26.06
CA THR A 166 3.10 10.02 -27.12
C THR A 166 2.08 10.83 -27.90
N PRO A 167 1.82 10.49 -29.18
CA PRO A 167 0.79 11.16 -29.99
C PRO A 167 -0.65 10.72 -29.63
N ILE A 168 -0.84 9.97 -28.53
CA ILE A 168 -2.14 9.43 -28.12
C ILE A 168 -3.03 10.58 -27.62
N PRO A 169 -4.32 10.63 -28.00
CA PRO A 169 -5.25 11.60 -27.44
C PRO A 169 -5.33 11.52 -25.92
N LYS A 170 -5.44 12.69 -25.25
CA LYS A 170 -5.47 12.80 -23.78
C LYS A 170 -6.52 11.90 -23.13
N THR A 171 -7.68 11.81 -23.78
CA THR A 171 -8.83 11.02 -23.33
C THR A 171 -8.53 9.52 -23.35
N ASP A 172 -7.88 9.05 -24.41
CA ASP A 172 -7.55 7.64 -24.59
C ASP A 172 -6.44 7.21 -23.62
N ALA A 173 -5.45 8.07 -23.38
CA ALA A 173 -4.40 7.84 -22.39
C ALA A 173 -4.98 7.66 -20.97
N ALA A 174 -5.92 8.52 -20.57
CA ALA A 174 -6.60 8.44 -19.29
C ALA A 174 -7.45 7.16 -19.15
N ILE A 175 -8.22 6.80 -20.18
CA ILE A 175 -9.04 5.58 -20.20
C ILE A 175 -8.14 4.34 -20.12
N MET A 176 -7.04 4.29 -20.86
CA MET A 176 -6.10 3.17 -20.84
C MET A 176 -5.56 2.93 -19.42
N VAL A 177 -5.15 4.00 -18.72
CA VAL A 177 -4.64 3.91 -17.35
C VAL A 177 -5.72 3.45 -16.38
N LEU A 178 -6.95 3.96 -16.51
CA LEU A 178 -8.10 3.54 -15.71
C LEU A 178 -8.40 2.04 -15.88
N VAL A 179 -8.36 1.54 -17.12
CA VAL A 179 -8.54 0.10 -17.41
C VAL A 179 -7.40 -0.73 -16.82
N LEU A 180 -6.14 -0.28 -16.93
CA LEU A 180 -5.00 -0.96 -16.33
C LEU A 180 -5.10 -1.03 -14.80
N LEU A 181 -5.54 0.05 -14.15
CA LEU A 181 -5.80 0.08 -12.71
C LEU A 181 -6.88 -0.94 -12.32
N GLN A 182 -7.99 -0.99 -13.07
CA GLN A 182 -9.08 -1.94 -12.80
C GLN A 182 -8.64 -3.40 -12.99
N LEU A 183 -7.87 -3.70 -14.04
CA LEU A 183 -7.30 -5.03 -14.26
C LEU A 183 -6.34 -5.43 -13.14
N GLY A 184 -5.49 -4.48 -12.70
CA GLY A 184 -4.59 -4.69 -11.56
C GLY A 184 -5.34 -5.03 -10.27
N LEU A 185 -6.45 -4.33 -9.98
CA LEU A 185 -7.30 -4.61 -8.81
C LEU A 185 -7.98 -5.97 -8.89
N ILE A 186 -8.51 -6.35 -10.05
CA ILE A 186 -9.14 -7.67 -10.24
C ILE A 186 -8.10 -8.78 -10.08
N GLY A 187 -6.92 -8.61 -10.69
CA GLY A 187 -5.80 -9.54 -10.53
C GLY A 187 -5.35 -9.66 -9.07
N TRP A 188 -5.24 -8.55 -8.35
CA TRP A 188 -4.94 -8.55 -6.93
C TRP A 188 -6.01 -9.28 -6.11
N PHE A 189 -7.30 -9.00 -6.33
CA PHE A 189 -8.42 -9.68 -5.66
C PHE A 189 -8.37 -11.19 -5.87
N VAL A 190 -8.04 -11.65 -7.08
CA VAL A 190 -7.87 -13.06 -7.42
C VAL A 190 -6.69 -13.68 -6.63
N ILE A 191 -5.53 -13.04 -6.67
CA ILE A 191 -4.30 -13.53 -6.02
C ILE A 191 -4.48 -13.57 -4.50
N GLU A 192 -5.05 -12.54 -3.90
CA GLU A 192 -5.22 -12.43 -2.44
C GLU A 192 -6.23 -13.41 -1.85
N ASN A 193 -7.18 -13.91 -2.67
CA ASN A 193 -8.22 -14.82 -2.19
C ASN A 193 -7.87 -16.30 -2.35
N TRP A 194 -7.05 -16.65 -3.36
CA TRP A 194 -6.69 -18.04 -3.65
C TRP A 194 -5.26 -18.39 -3.27
N TYR A 195 -4.28 -17.54 -3.59
CA TYR A 195 -2.86 -17.87 -3.39
C TYR A 195 -2.31 -17.29 -2.09
N LEU A 196 -2.57 -16.01 -1.84
CA LEU A 196 -1.99 -15.30 -0.69
C LEU A 196 -2.92 -15.24 0.53
N ASP A 197 -4.06 -15.93 0.52
CA ASP A 197 -5.08 -15.83 1.59
C ASP A 197 -4.48 -16.05 2.98
N LYS A 198 -3.58 -17.02 3.16
CA LYS A 198 -2.90 -17.26 4.44
C LYS A 198 -2.09 -16.04 4.95
N HIS A 199 -1.54 -15.27 4.04
CA HIS A 199 -0.60 -14.17 4.31
C HIS A 199 -1.32 -12.82 4.44
N VAL A 200 -2.25 -12.52 3.54
CA VAL A 200 -2.82 -11.17 3.38
C VAL A 200 -4.30 -11.07 3.76
N ARG A 201 -4.88 -12.07 4.43
CA ARG A 201 -6.33 -12.12 4.75
C ARG A 201 -6.86 -10.83 5.37
N TYR A 202 -6.08 -10.21 6.26
CA TYR A 202 -6.51 -9.03 7.01
C TYR A 202 -6.02 -7.70 6.41
N ILE A 203 -5.37 -7.73 5.24
CA ILE A 203 -5.02 -6.51 4.51
C ILE A 203 -6.26 -6.05 3.73
N LEU A 204 -6.82 -4.91 4.14
CA LEU A 204 -8.05 -4.36 3.58
C LEU A 204 -7.89 -2.94 3.06
N THR A 205 -6.83 -2.22 3.46
CA THR A 205 -6.60 -0.80 3.12
C THR A 205 -6.36 -0.53 1.63
N VAL A 206 -6.10 -1.56 0.83
CA VAL A 206 -5.90 -1.42 -0.64
C VAL A 206 -7.13 -0.80 -1.30
N TYR A 207 -8.32 -1.36 -1.07
CA TYR A 207 -9.52 -0.89 -1.76
C TYR A 207 -10.00 0.51 -1.32
N PRO A 208 -10.06 0.85 -0.02
CA PRO A 208 -10.42 2.19 0.42
C PRO A 208 -9.55 3.29 -0.19
N VAL A 209 -8.23 3.07 -0.34
CA VAL A 209 -7.35 4.06 -0.97
C VAL A 209 -7.76 4.32 -2.42
N VAL A 210 -7.97 3.26 -3.20
CA VAL A 210 -8.36 3.43 -4.61
C VAL A 210 -9.76 4.04 -4.74
N ILE A 211 -10.70 3.64 -3.88
CA ILE A 211 -12.05 4.23 -3.80
C ILE A 211 -11.95 5.73 -3.51
N LEU A 212 -11.13 6.15 -2.53
CA LEU A 212 -10.95 7.57 -2.20
C LEU A 212 -10.34 8.37 -3.34
N VAL A 213 -9.32 7.83 -4.02
CA VAL A 213 -8.72 8.53 -5.16
C VAL A 213 -9.70 8.64 -6.33
N LEU A 214 -10.40 7.57 -6.69
CA LEU A 214 -11.40 7.60 -7.75
C LEU A 214 -12.58 8.52 -7.41
N ALA A 215 -13.02 8.53 -6.14
CA ALA A 215 -14.03 9.46 -5.67
C ALA A 215 -13.55 10.92 -5.78
N ALA A 216 -12.28 11.19 -5.47
CA ALA A 216 -11.69 12.51 -5.63
C ALA A 216 -11.59 12.94 -7.10
N SER A 217 -11.30 12.00 -8.01
CA SER A 217 -11.29 12.25 -9.45
C SER A 217 -12.69 12.56 -9.97
N VAL A 218 -13.72 11.79 -9.58
CA VAL A 218 -15.11 12.01 -10.00
C VAL A 218 -15.72 13.29 -9.39
N ALA A 219 -15.32 13.65 -8.17
CA ALA A 219 -15.80 14.86 -7.51
C ALA A 219 -15.14 16.15 -8.02
N ASN A 220 -14.16 16.05 -8.94
CA ASN A 220 -13.44 17.20 -9.43
C ASN A 220 -14.33 18.07 -10.33
N PRO A 221 -14.65 19.33 -9.95
CA PRO A 221 -15.54 20.19 -10.73
C PRO A 221 -14.92 20.72 -12.03
N ALA A 222 -13.65 20.40 -12.32
CA ALA A 222 -12.95 20.83 -13.53
C ALA A 222 -13.19 19.95 -14.77
N THR A 223 -13.75 18.73 -14.61
CA THR A 223 -13.97 17.78 -15.71
C THR A 223 -15.43 17.35 -15.96
N PRO A 224 -16.48 18.08 -15.52
CA PRO A 224 -17.82 17.53 -15.37
C PRO A 224 -18.40 17.02 -16.69
N GLY A 225 -18.80 15.74 -16.69
CA GLY A 225 -19.63 15.14 -17.75
C GLY A 225 -18.85 14.65 -18.97
N THR A 226 -17.53 14.50 -18.86
CA THR A 226 -16.72 13.86 -19.90
C THR A 226 -16.81 12.33 -19.83
N HIS A 227 -16.52 11.63 -20.94
CA HIS A 227 -16.47 10.16 -20.96
C HIS A 227 -15.55 9.56 -19.88
N ILE A 228 -14.53 10.30 -19.45
CA ILE A 228 -13.57 9.90 -18.41
C ILE A 228 -14.22 9.89 -17.03
N ASP A 229 -15.08 10.87 -16.70
CA ASP A 229 -15.80 10.91 -15.43
C ASP A 229 -16.74 9.71 -15.30
N ILE A 230 -17.47 9.40 -16.37
CA ILE A 230 -18.38 8.24 -16.42
C ILE A 230 -17.58 6.95 -16.22
N MET A 231 -16.46 6.79 -16.92
CA MET A 231 -15.60 5.62 -16.75
C MET A 231 -15.02 5.51 -15.34
N SER A 232 -14.59 6.63 -14.76
CA SER A 232 -14.07 6.69 -13.39
C SER A 232 -15.14 6.31 -12.36
N ALA A 233 -16.38 6.78 -12.55
CA ALA A 233 -17.52 6.43 -11.71
C ALA A 233 -17.89 4.94 -11.81
N VAL A 234 -17.82 4.34 -13.02
CA VAL A 234 -18.04 2.90 -13.22
C VAL A 234 -16.98 2.07 -12.49
N ILE A 235 -15.70 2.42 -12.63
CA ILE A 235 -14.58 1.74 -11.95
C ILE A 235 -14.70 1.90 -10.43
N LEU A 236 -15.11 3.08 -9.95
CA LEU A 236 -15.39 3.32 -8.54
C LEU A 236 -16.49 2.39 -8.01
N ALA A 237 -17.58 2.24 -8.75
CA ALA A 237 -18.68 1.34 -8.39
C ALA A 237 -18.22 -0.13 -8.33
N ILE A 238 -17.50 -0.59 -9.36
CA ILE A 238 -16.95 -1.96 -9.40
C ILE A 238 -15.99 -2.19 -8.23
N THR A 239 -15.07 -1.25 -7.98
CA THR A 239 -14.10 -1.35 -6.88
C THR A 239 -14.79 -1.38 -5.52
N SER A 240 -15.87 -0.61 -5.35
CA SER A 240 -16.68 -0.61 -4.13
C SER A 240 -17.38 -1.95 -3.90
N VAL A 241 -17.93 -2.56 -4.96
CA VAL A 241 -18.51 -3.90 -4.87
C VAL A 241 -17.45 -4.94 -4.51
N ILE A 242 -16.28 -4.91 -5.15
CA ILE A 242 -15.15 -5.80 -4.83
C ILE A 242 -14.77 -5.67 -3.35
N PHE A 243 -14.72 -4.45 -2.82
CA PHE A 243 -14.39 -4.21 -1.42
C PHE A 243 -15.42 -4.81 -0.45
N ILE A 244 -16.71 -4.62 -0.73
CA ILE A 244 -17.80 -5.20 0.08
C ILE A 244 -17.71 -6.73 0.07
N VAL A 245 -17.53 -7.32 -1.11
CA VAL A 245 -17.33 -8.77 -1.25
C VAL A 245 -16.12 -9.22 -0.43
N ARG A 246 -15.01 -8.49 -0.49
CA ARG A 246 -13.80 -8.79 0.30
C ARG A 246 -14.08 -8.79 1.80
N ILE A 247 -14.78 -7.78 2.32
CA ILE A 247 -15.15 -7.73 3.75
C ILE A 247 -15.96 -8.96 4.13
N ILE A 248 -17.00 -9.28 3.36
CA ILE A 248 -17.87 -10.44 3.63
C ILE A 248 -17.05 -11.74 3.62
N MET A 249 -16.18 -11.92 2.63
CA MET A 249 -15.32 -13.10 2.54
C MET A 249 -14.35 -13.22 3.72
N VAL A 250 -13.73 -12.11 4.14
CA VAL A 250 -12.79 -12.10 5.26
C VAL A 250 -13.51 -12.41 6.57
N LEU A 251 -14.70 -11.83 6.81
CA LEU A 251 -15.52 -12.13 7.98
C LEU A 251 -15.99 -13.59 8.01
N TRP A 252 -16.42 -14.12 6.85
CA TRP A 252 -16.81 -15.52 6.72
C TRP A 252 -15.64 -16.48 6.97
N LYS A 253 -14.47 -16.21 6.36
CA LYS A 253 -13.24 -17.01 6.56
C LYS A 253 -12.74 -16.91 8.00
N HIS A 254 -12.85 -15.75 8.64
CA HIS A 254 -12.45 -15.58 10.04
C HIS A 254 -13.26 -16.49 10.97
N LYS A 255 -14.59 -16.59 10.76
CA LYS A 255 -15.47 -17.44 11.56
C LYS A 255 -15.35 -18.93 11.23
N ASN A 256 -15.30 -19.28 9.95
CA ASN A 256 -15.42 -20.68 9.51
C ASN A 256 -14.07 -21.37 9.24
N LYS A 257 -12.99 -20.61 9.07
CA LYS A 257 -11.64 -21.11 8.75
C LYS A 257 -10.57 -20.31 9.50
N PRO A 258 -10.53 -20.33 10.84
CA PRO A 258 -9.54 -19.57 11.61
C PRO A 258 -8.11 -19.92 11.17
N LEU A 259 -7.22 -18.92 11.13
CA LEU A 259 -5.84 -19.11 10.66
C LEU A 259 -4.96 -19.89 11.66
N TYR A 260 -5.33 -19.89 12.94
CA TYR A 260 -4.56 -20.55 13.99
C TYR A 260 -5.50 -21.51 14.74
N GLY A 261 -5.12 -22.79 14.80
CA GLY A 261 -5.78 -23.82 15.60
C GLY A 261 -4.92 -24.19 16.82
N GLU A 262 -5.48 -24.96 17.75
CA GLU A 262 -4.82 -25.34 19.01
C GLU A 262 -3.58 -26.25 18.81
N GLU A 263 -3.45 -26.92 17.66
CA GLU A 263 -2.40 -27.91 17.37
C GLU A 263 -1.06 -27.35 16.84
N GLU A 264 -0.96 -26.07 16.44
CA GLU A 264 0.24 -25.52 15.77
C GLU A 264 1.29 -24.87 16.72
N LEU A 265 1.21 -25.10 18.03
CA LEU A 265 2.05 -24.40 18.99
C LEU A 265 3.49 -24.95 19.06
N ARG A 266 4.41 -24.37 18.27
CA ARG A 266 5.86 -24.60 18.42
C ARG A 266 6.48 -23.60 19.40
N SER A 267 7.52 -24.04 20.12
CA SER A 267 8.31 -23.16 21.00
C SER A 267 8.98 -22.05 20.19
N PRO A 268 9.03 -20.80 20.69
CA PRO A 268 9.67 -19.67 19.98
C PRO A 268 11.15 -19.92 19.66
N VAL A 269 11.83 -20.78 20.42
CA VAL A 269 13.23 -21.18 20.16
C VAL A 269 13.34 -22.09 18.93
N ASP A 270 12.42 -23.03 18.75
CA ASP A 270 12.38 -23.91 17.58
C ASP A 270 11.97 -23.14 16.31
N ILE A 271 11.08 -22.17 16.48
CA ILE A 271 10.67 -21.24 15.41
C ILE A 271 11.86 -20.37 14.97
N ALA A 272 12.62 -19.79 15.92
CA ALA A 272 13.79 -18.98 15.62
C ALA A 272 14.89 -19.77 14.86
N ARG A 273 15.03 -21.07 15.12
CA ARG A 273 15.94 -21.95 14.37
C ARG A 273 15.52 -22.14 12.92
N THR A 274 14.21 -22.17 12.64
CA THR A 274 13.68 -22.27 11.26
C THR A 274 13.79 -20.95 10.51
N GLN A 275 13.63 -19.81 11.20
CA GLN A 275 13.76 -18.48 10.60
C GLN A 275 15.19 -18.20 10.07
N LYS A 276 16.24 -18.66 10.76
CA LYS A 276 17.64 -18.52 10.29
C LYS A 276 17.91 -19.15 8.92
N LEU A 277 17.13 -20.15 8.53
CA LEU A 277 17.25 -20.82 7.22
C LEU A 277 16.55 -20.06 6.08
N ILE A 278 15.63 -19.14 6.39
CA ILE A 278 14.74 -18.49 5.39
C ILE A 278 15.01 -16.99 5.27
N PHE A 279 15.49 -16.32 6.32
CA PHE A 279 15.53 -14.85 6.43
C PHE A 279 16.89 -14.25 6.78
N MET A 280 17.97 -15.04 6.69
CA MET A 280 19.35 -14.55 6.82
C MET A 280 19.99 -14.40 5.44
#